data_AF-A0A7X3AUM3-F1
#
_entry.id   AF-A0A7X3AUM3-F1
#
_cell.length_a   1.000
_cell.length_b   1.000
_cell.length_c   1.000
_cell.angle_alpha   90.00
_cell.angle_beta   90.00
_cell.angle_gamma   90.00
#
_symmetry.space_group_name_H-M   'P 1'
#
loop_
_entity.id
_entity.type
_entity.pdbx_description
1 polymer ?
#
loop_
_entity_poly.entity_id
_entity_poly.type
_entity_poly.pdbx_seq_one_letter_code
_entity_poly.pdbx_strand_id
1 'polypeptide(L)'
;MKHPYKTREGGATVTIFVPYDCKNHCPFCINKGEYADMTGFSLEKICRSIERMDAITPDCDFVFTGGEPFANLESLQVMLDKIPTTHKVYINTTLPVSEHQSEADILAFAERNRHKITCINVSRHMQHYVVESNDGLLSKLPVPFRVNCVLYKNYPAEQLVPYMERFRKLPGASIQFRFDYTATTPENLYEEEGDKILQDLKKVARYTGLDGCRMRCGFHFDYKGMELTYHKTLPYSTIVETDPVSGVTYDILYDILIKQNGDIHSDWDGTPLDVDAYEKVVFEPYDLRWLARIA
;
A
#
# COMPACT_ATOMS: atom_id res chain seq x y z
N MET A 1 25.19 -5.10 6.66
CA MET A 1 24.42 -4.94 7.90
C MET A 1 25.13 -3.98 8.85
N LYS A 2 24.40 -3.02 9.43
CA LYS A 2 24.95 -2.15 10.48
C LYS A 2 24.39 -2.48 11.87
N HIS A 3 23.13 -2.91 11.94
CA HIS A 3 22.42 -3.22 13.18
C HIS A 3 21.56 -4.51 13.05
N PRO A 4 21.22 -5.20 14.15
CA PRO A 4 20.23 -6.29 14.12
C PRO A 4 18.84 -5.76 13.74
N TYR A 5 18.02 -6.64 13.14
CA TYR A 5 16.66 -6.29 12.75
C TYR A 5 15.68 -6.38 13.92
N LYS A 6 14.69 -5.47 13.90
CA LYS A 6 13.48 -5.55 14.72
C LYS A 6 12.25 -5.31 13.83
N THR A 7 11.10 -5.90 14.15
CA THR A 7 9.84 -5.64 13.42
C THR A 7 8.64 -5.85 14.33
N ARG A 8 7.45 -5.43 13.88
CA ARG A 8 6.20 -5.62 14.62
C ARG A 8 5.85 -7.10 14.77
N GLU A 9 5.09 -7.46 15.81
CA GLU A 9 4.41 -8.76 15.90
C GLU A 9 3.63 -9.03 14.62
N GLY A 10 3.77 -10.26 14.10
CA GLY A 10 3.26 -10.65 12.78
C GLY A 10 4.23 -10.36 11.62
N GLY A 11 5.24 -9.51 11.78
CA GLY A 11 6.28 -9.24 10.77
C GLY A 11 6.09 -7.94 9.99
N ALA A 12 7.13 -7.58 9.21
CA ALA A 12 7.06 -6.47 8.28
C ALA A 12 6.10 -6.81 7.13
N THR A 13 5.46 -5.80 6.53
CA THR A 13 4.62 -6.01 5.34
C THR A 13 5.51 -6.44 4.18
N VAL A 14 5.15 -7.48 3.44
CA VAL A 14 5.90 -7.90 2.25
C VAL A 14 5.25 -7.33 1.00
N THR A 15 5.92 -6.39 0.36
CA THR A 15 5.47 -5.69 -0.85
C THR A 15 6.10 -6.32 -2.09
N ILE A 16 5.29 -6.90 -2.97
CA ILE A 16 5.71 -7.61 -4.18
C ILE A 16 5.52 -6.71 -5.40
N PHE A 17 6.59 -6.47 -6.14
CA PHE A 17 6.56 -5.72 -7.38
C PHE A 17 6.32 -6.64 -8.58
N VAL A 18 5.24 -6.37 -9.31
CA VAL A 18 4.97 -7.01 -10.59
C VAL A 18 5.54 -6.19 -11.75
N PRO A 19 5.98 -6.83 -12.85
CA PRO A 19 6.72 -6.19 -13.94
C PRO A 19 5.83 -5.55 -15.02
N TYR A 20 4.50 -5.60 -14.86
CA TYR A 20 3.57 -5.29 -15.94
C TYR A 20 3.30 -3.78 -16.03
N ASP A 21 3.70 -3.12 -17.11
CA ASP A 21 3.45 -1.69 -17.25
C ASP A 21 1.95 -1.35 -17.10
N CYS A 22 1.63 -0.56 -16.08
CA CYS A 22 0.27 -0.09 -15.81
C CYS A 22 -0.22 0.95 -16.83
N LYS A 23 0.61 1.34 -17.81
CA LYS A 23 0.37 2.37 -18.84
C LYS A 23 -0.02 3.75 -18.28
N ASN A 24 0.06 3.91 -16.97
CA ASN A 24 -0.27 5.12 -16.25
C ASN A 24 0.96 6.05 -16.17
N HIS A 25 0.77 7.34 -16.38
CA HIS A 25 1.83 8.35 -16.43
C HIS A 25 1.77 9.29 -15.21
N CYS A 26 1.50 8.72 -14.03
CA CYS A 26 1.45 9.47 -12.78
C CYS A 26 2.81 10.15 -12.47
N PRO A 27 2.86 11.48 -12.29
CA PRO A 27 4.12 12.21 -12.08
C PRO A 27 4.80 11.90 -10.73
N PHE A 28 4.07 11.29 -9.79
CA PHE A 28 4.55 10.89 -8.46
C PHE A 28 4.93 9.40 -8.37
N CYS A 29 4.91 8.68 -9.50
CA CYS A 29 5.31 7.28 -9.52
C CYS A 29 6.82 7.15 -9.71
N ILE A 30 7.57 7.00 -8.60
CA ILE A 30 9.04 6.91 -8.64
C ILE A 30 9.55 5.57 -9.18
N ASN A 31 8.76 4.50 -9.04
CA ASN A 31 9.17 3.15 -9.43
C ASN A 31 8.80 2.79 -10.88
N LYS A 32 8.31 3.75 -11.68
CA LYS A 32 7.88 3.51 -13.08
C LYS A 32 8.97 2.84 -13.92
N GLY A 33 10.23 3.25 -13.71
CA GLY A 33 11.38 2.66 -14.40
C GLY A 33 11.58 1.17 -14.09
N GLU A 34 11.18 0.70 -12.91
CA GLU A 34 11.40 -0.68 -12.48
C GLU A 34 10.52 -1.70 -13.19
N TYR A 35 9.39 -1.28 -13.74
CA TYR A 35 8.47 -2.16 -14.48
C TYR A 35 8.21 -1.66 -15.90
N ALA A 36 9.07 -0.76 -16.40
CA ALA A 36 9.18 -0.43 -17.82
C ALA A 36 10.05 -1.44 -18.58
N ASP A 37 10.93 -2.17 -17.88
CA ASP A 37 11.80 -3.20 -18.42
C ASP A 37 11.58 -4.55 -17.71
N MET A 38 11.19 -5.57 -18.49
CA MET A 38 10.92 -6.91 -17.99
C MET A 38 12.12 -7.88 -18.13
N THR A 39 13.28 -7.43 -18.63
CA THR A 39 14.43 -8.29 -18.97
C THR A 39 14.93 -9.13 -17.78
N GLY A 40 14.70 -8.67 -16.54
CA GLY A 40 15.08 -9.38 -15.31
C GLY A 40 13.94 -10.12 -14.59
N PHE A 41 12.72 -10.11 -15.12
CA PHE A 41 11.56 -10.68 -14.44
C PHE A 41 11.71 -12.20 -14.21
N SER A 42 11.39 -12.66 -13.00
CA SER A 42 11.38 -14.08 -12.67
C SER A 42 10.28 -14.43 -11.68
N LEU A 43 9.18 -14.98 -12.19
CA LEU A 43 8.07 -15.51 -11.38
C LEU A 43 8.54 -16.56 -10.37
N GLU A 44 9.41 -17.48 -10.78
CA GLU A 44 9.96 -18.53 -9.92
C GLU A 44 10.74 -17.94 -8.73
N LYS A 45 11.60 -16.94 -8.98
CA LYS A 45 12.37 -16.30 -7.90
C LYS A 45 11.46 -15.50 -6.96
N ILE A 46 10.45 -14.80 -7.49
CA ILE A 46 9.46 -14.11 -6.65
C ILE A 46 8.73 -15.11 -5.75
N CYS A 47 8.26 -16.23 -6.30
CA CYS A 47 7.61 -17.29 -5.52
C CYS A 47 8.51 -17.83 -4.40
N ARG A 48 9.80 -18.07 -4.68
CA ARG A 48 10.76 -18.48 -3.63
C ARG A 48 10.92 -17.43 -2.55
N SER A 49 10.94 -16.14 -2.93
CA SER A 49 11.04 -15.04 -1.96
C SER A 49 9.77 -14.91 -1.11
N ILE A 50 8.59 -15.15 -1.69
CA ILE A 50 7.32 -15.23 -0.94
C ILE A 50 7.38 -16.36 0.09
N GLU A 51 7.73 -17.58 -0.33
CA GLU A 51 7.86 -18.75 0.56
C GLU A 51 8.91 -18.50 1.66
N ARG A 52 9.99 -17.80 1.32
CA ARG A 52 11.04 -17.42 2.26
C ARG A 52 10.53 -16.44 3.32
N MET A 53 9.73 -15.45 2.94
CA MET A 53 9.18 -14.47 3.88
C MET A 53 8.04 -15.07 4.74
N ASP A 54 7.19 -15.91 4.17
CA ASP A 54 6.19 -16.69 4.91
C ASP A 54 6.86 -17.52 6.03
N ALA A 55 7.94 -18.24 5.70
CA ALA A 55 8.67 -19.04 6.68
C ALA A 55 9.27 -18.23 7.86
N ILE A 56 9.57 -16.94 7.67
CA ILE A 56 10.14 -16.08 8.72
C ILE A 56 9.03 -15.36 9.50
N THR A 57 8.00 -14.87 8.81
CA THR A 57 6.88 -14.11 9.39
C THR A 57 5.54 -14.64 8.86
N PRO A 58 4.99 -15.70 9.46
CA PRO A 58 3.86 -16.48 8.90
C PRO A 58 2.49 -15.80 9.02
N ASP A 59 2.42 -14.62 9.64
CA ASP A 59 1.18 -13.88 9.87
C ASP A 59 1.27 -12.41 9.39
N CYS A 60 2.24 -12.09 8.52
CA CYS A 60 2.42 -10.73 7.99
C CYS A 60 1.42 -10.37 6.89
N ASP A 61 1.40 -9.10 6.49
CA ASP A 61 0.61 -8.62 5.36
C ASP A 61 1.41 -8.72 4.05
N PHE A 62 0.80 -9.22 2.97
CA PHE A 62 1.36 -9.20 1.62
C PHE A 62 0.64 -8.17 0.74
N VAL A 63 1.40 -7.42 -0.06
CA VAL A 63 0.86 -6.37 -0.94
C VAL A 63 1.41 -6.52 -2.35
N PHE A 64 0.55 -6.82 -3.33
CA PHE A 64 0.94 -6.76 -4.75
C PHE A 64 0.86 -5.33 -5.28
N THR A 65 1.92 -4.85 -5.92
CA THR A 65 2.04 -3.47 -6.43
C THR A 65 3.10 -3.38 -7.54
N GLY A 66 3.58 -2.18 -7.85
CA GLY A 66 4.61 -1.91 -8.85
C GLY A 66 3.94 -1.49 -10.14
N GLY A 67 3.93 -2.38 -11.12
CA GLY A 67 3.15 -2.26 -12.34
C GLY A 67 1.64 -2.44 -12.10
N GLU A 68 0.97 -3.19 -12.97
CA GLU A 68 -0.44 -3.56 -12.86
C GLU A 68 -0.59 -5.05 -12.52
N PRO A 69 -0.88 -5.42 -11.25
CA PRO A 69 -1.02 -6.83 -10.85
C PRO A 69 -2.03 -7.63 -11.68
N PHE A 70 -3.12 -7.00 -12.13
CA PHE A 70 -4.14 -7.69 -12.91
C PHE A 70 -3.81 -7.86 -14.39
N ALA A 71 -2.69 -7.32 -14.87
CA ALA A 71 -2.28 -7.45 -16.28
C ALA A 71 -1.89 -8.89 -16.67
N ASN A 72 -1.58 -9.75 -15.69
CA ASN A 72 -1.37 -11.18 -15.90
C ASN A 72 -1.94 -11.99 -14.72
N LEU A 73 -3.18 -12.44 -14.89
CA LEU A 73 -3.91 -13.21 -13.87
C LEU A 73 -3.28 -14.59 -13.58
N GLU A 74 -2.59 -15.19 -14.55
CA GLU A 74 -1.93 -16.49 -14.36
C GLU A 74 -0.74 -16.36 -13.41
N SER A 75 0.17 -15.43 -13.70
CA SER A 75 1.30 -15.14 -12.81
C SER A 75 0.83 -14.70 -11.43
N LEU A 76 -0.21 -13.84 -11.35
CA LEU A 76 -0.78 -13.42 -10.08
C LEU A 76 -1.35 -14.60 -9.30
N GLN A 77 -2.05 -15.54 -9.96
CA GLN A 77 -2.54 -16.76 -9.30
C GLN A 77 -1.38 -17.60 -8.74
N VAL A 78 -0.34 -17.82 -9.54
CA VAL A 78 0.83 -18.61 -9.10
C VAL A 78 1.47 -18.00 -7.86
N MET A 79 1.61 -16.67 -7.80
CA MET A 79 2.13 -15.99 -6.60
C MET A 79 1.16 -16.06 -5.42
N LEU A 80 -0.15 -15.85 -5.63
CA LEU A 80 -1.16 -15.97 -4.58
C LEU A 80 -1.24 -17.38 -3.98
N ASP A 81 -1.02 -18.42 -4.79
CA ASP A 81 -1.01 -19.81 -4.33
C ASP A 81 0.14 -20.10 -3.37
N LYS A 82 1.22 -19.31 -3.43
CA LYS A 82 2.35 -19.38 -2.49
C LYS A 82 2.12 -18.66 -1.16
N ILE A 83 1.06 -17.86 -1.05
CA ILE A 83 0.73 -17.14 0.19
C ILE A 83 -0.32 -17.94 0.97
N PRO A 84 0.01 -18.44 2.18
CA PRO A 84 -0.96 -19.06 3.08
C PRO A 84 -2.09 -18.12 3.51
N THR A 85 -3.19 -18.70 4.01
CA THR A 85 -4.38 -17.94 4.47
C THR A 85 -4.23 -17.32 5.86
N THR A 86 -3.09 -17.54 6.52
CA THR A 86 -2.70 -16.86 7.76
C THR A 86 -2.38 -15.37 7.51
N HIS A 87 -1.97 -15.04 6.29
CA HIS A 87 -1.69 -13.67 5.87
C HIS A 87 -2.92 -12.90 5.43
N LYS A 88 -2.84 -11.57 5.53
CA LYS A 88 -3.71 -10.68 4.78
C LYS A 88 -3.07 -10.33 3.44
N VAL A 89 -3.88 -10.29 2.38
CA VAL A 89 -3.41 -9.98 1.04
C VAL A 89 -4.11 -8.75 0.48
N TYR A 90 -3.31 -7.76 0.08
CA TYR A 90 -3.78 -6.56 -0.58
C TYR A 90 -3.28 -6.50 -2.02
N ILE A 91 -4.10 -5.96 -2.92
CA ILE A 91 -3.72 -5.75 -4.31
C ILE A 91 -3.88 -4.26 -4.62
N ASN A 92 -2.76 -3.58 -4.92
CA ASN A 92 -2.76 -2.20 -5.38
C ASN A 92 -2.80 -2.18 -6.90
N THR A 93 -3.80 -1.52 -7.47
CA THR A 93 -4.05 -1.55 -8.91
C THR A 93 -4.63 -0.22 -9.37
N THR A 94 -4.41 0.16 -10.63
CA THR A 94 -5.18 1.26 -11.23
C THR A 94 -6.45 0.74 -11.90
N LEU A 95 -6.61 -0.58 -12.02
CA LEU A 95 -7.62 -1.25 -12.84
C LEU A 95 -7.82 -0.49 -14.16
N PRO A 96 -6.78 -0.35 -14.99
CA PRO A 96 -6.91 0.33 -16.26
C PRO A 96 -7.79 -0.51 -17.19
N VAL A 97 -8.38 0.12 -18.21
CA VAL A 97 -9.00 -0.64 -19.30
C VAL A 97 -7.91 -1.48 -19.96
N SER A 98 -8.07 -2.81 -19.90
CA SER A 98 -7.14 -3.77 -20.48
C SER A 98 -7.67 -4.29 -21.82
N GLU A 99 -6.77 -4.45 -22.79
CA GLU A 99 -7.06 -5.14 -24.06
C GLU A 99 -7.01 -6.67 -23.91
N HIS A 100 -6.46 -7.16 -22.79
CA HIS A 100 -6.16 -8.58 -22.57
C HIS A 100 -7.04 -9.24 -21.50
N GLN A 101 -7.54 -8.47 -20.53
CA GLN A 101 -8.44 -8.95 -19.48
C GLN A 101 -9.76 -8.19 -19.53
N SER A 102 -10.87 -8.91 -19.61
CA SER A 102 -12.20 -8.31 -19.50
C SER A 102 -12.58 -8.05 -18.04
N GLU A 103 -13.58 -7.20 -17.82
CA GLU A 103 -14.17 -7.01 -16.48
C GLU A 103 -14.65 -8.33 -15.86
N ALA A 104 -15.18 -9.25 -16.68
CA ALA A 104 -15.63 -10.56 -16.23
C ALA A 104 -14.47 -11.42 -15.72
N ASP A 105 -13.29 -11.35 -16.35
CA ASP A 105 -12.10 -12.09 -15.93
C ASP A 105 -11.59 -11.60 -14.57
N ILE A 106 -11.57 -10.28 -14.35
CA ILE A 106 -11.18 -9.66 -13.07
C ILE A 106 -12.15 -10.09 -11.96
N LEU A 107 -13.46 -10.03 -12.22
CA LEU A 107 -14.48 -10.44 -11.26
C LEU A 107 -14.40 -11.93 -10.93
N ALA A 108 -14.24 -12.79 -11.94
CA ALA A 108 -14.10 -14.23 -11.74
C ALA A 108 -12.83 -14.58 -10.95
N PHE A 109 -11.72 -13.88 -11.21
CA PHE A 109 -10.48 -14.02 -10.45
C PHE A 109 -10.67 -13.62 -8.98
N ALA A 110 -11.25 -12.45 -8.74
CA ALA A 110 -11.49 -11.94 -7.39
C ALA A 110 -12.45 -12.85 -6.61
N GLU A 111 -13.52 -13.37 -7.25
CA GLU A 111 -14.48 -14.28 -6.63
C GLU A 111 -13.82 -15.59 -6.20
N ARG A 112 -13.04 -16.21 -7.12
CA ARG A 112 -12.29 -17.44 -6.83
C ARG A 112 -11.34 -17.26 -5.64
N ASN A 113 -10.70 -16.11 -5.53
CA ASN A 113 -9.69 -15.81 -4.52
C ASN A 113 -10.21 -14.98 -3.34
N ARG A 114 -11.54 -14.81 -3.19
CA ARG A 114 -12.13 -13.94 -2.15
C ARG A 114 -11.79 -14.34 -0.71
N HIS A 115 -11.45 -15.61 -0.51
CA HIS A 115 -11.03 -16.16 0.78
C HIS A 115 -9.57 -15.80 1.14
N LYS A 116 -8.77 -15.34 0.17
CA LYS A 116 -7.38 -14.88 0.37
C LYS A 116 -7.26 -13.36 0.31
N ILE A 117 -7.96 -12.72 -0.63
CA ILE A 117 -7.82 -11.28 -0.87
C ILE A 117 -8.57 -10.52 0.22
N THR A 118 -7.82 -9.78 1.05
CA THR A 118 -8.36 -8.94 2.13
C THR A 118 -8.98 -7.67 1.59
N CYS A 119 -8.29 -6.98 0.66
CA CYS A 119 -8.80 -5.76 0.04
C CYS A 119 -8.10 -5.46 -1.30
N ILE A 120 -8.85 -4.91 -2.26
CA ILE A 120 -8.29 -4.33 -3.49
C ILE A 120 -8.23 -2.81 -3.34
N ASN A 121 -7.02 -2.27 -3.33
CA ASN A 121 -6.76 -0.84 -3.30
C ASN A 121 -6.70 -0.29 -4.72
N VAL A 122 -7.74 0.45 -5.11
CA VAL A 122 -7.92 0.96 -6.45
C VAL A 122 -7.50 2.42 -6.53
N SER A 123 -6.44 2.69 -7.27
CA SER A 123 -5.98 4.06 -7.53
C SER A 123 -6.97 4.79 -8.45
N ARG A 124 -7.53 5.89 -7.96
CA ARG A 124 -8.35 6.86 -8.72
C ARG A 124 -7.86 8.24 -8.35
N HIS A 125 -7.24 8.96 -9.27
CA HIS A 125 -6.73 10.29 -8.98
C HIS A 125 -7.71 11.36 -9.44
N MET A 126 -7.70 12.54 -8.80
CA MET A 126 -8.54 13.67 -9.24
C MET A 126 -8.18 14.14 -10.65
N GLN A 127 -6.94 13.90 -11.08
CA GLN A 127 -6.49 14.08 -12.45
C GLN A 127 -6.31 12.70 -13.08
N HIS A 128 -6.82 12.52 -14.30
CA HIS A 128 -6.69 11.25 -15.01
C HIS A 128 -5.34 11.16 -15.71
N TYR A 129 -4.59 10.10 -15.41
CA TYR A 129 -3.27 9.82 -15.98
C TYR A 129 -3.26 8.52 -16.83
N VAL A 130 -4.41 7.81 -16.85
CA VAL A 130 -4.71 6.61 -17.65
C VAL A 130 -6.21 6.53 -17.87
N VAL A 131 -6.66 5.74 -18.86
CA VAL A 131 -8.08 5.38 -19.00
C VAL A 131 -8.42 4.33 -17.94
N GLU A 132 -9.13 4.77 -16.90
CA GLU A 132 -9.59 3.96 -15.78
C GLU A 132 -10.78 3.08 -16.18
N SER A 133 -10.89 1.88 -15.60
CA SER A 133 -12.13 1.09 -15.67
C SER A 133 -13.31 1.82 -15.03
N ASN A 134 -14.52 1.50 -15.50
CA ASN A 134 -15.75 2.13 -15.03
C ASN A 134 -16.00 1.86 -13.53
N ASP A 135 -16.55 2.83 -12.81
CA ASP A 135 -16.82 2.70 -11.36
C ASP A 135 -17.84 1.60 -11.04
N GLY A 136 -18.69 1.24 -11.99
CA GLY A 136 -19.64 0.14 -11.87
C GLY A 136 -18.96 -1.22 -11.71
N LEU A 137 -17.71 -1.39 -12.16
CA LEU A 137 -16.89 -2.56 -11.86
C LEU A 137 -16.62 -2.67 -10.35
N LEU A 138 -16.31 -1.55 -9.69
CA LEU A 138 -15.95 -1.54 -8.26
C LEU A 138 -17.12 -2.01 -7.39
N SER A 139 -18.34 -1.64 -7.75
CA SER A 139 -19.56 -2.09 -7.06
C SER A 139 -19.85 -3.58 -7.20
N LYS A 140 -19.18 -4.26 -8.14
CA LYS A 140 -19.33 -5.70 -8.39
C LYS A 140 -18.19 -6.52 -7.79
N LEU A 141 -17.16 -5.88 -7.24
CA LEU A 141 -16.03 -6.60 -6.65
C LEU A 141 -16.55 -7.48 -5.49
N PRO A 142 -16.21 -8.77 -5.48
CA PRO A 142 -16.69 -9.70 -4.44
C PRO A 142 -15.88 -9.63 -3.14
N VAL A 143 -14.90 -8.73 -3.08
CA VAL A 143 -14.03 -8.47 -1.94
C VAL A 143 -14.07 -6.98 -1.60
N PRO A 144 -13.74 -6.59 -0.36
CA PRO A 144 -13.62 -5.18 -0.01
C PRO A 144 -12.69 -4.44 -0.96
N PHE A 145 -13.03 -3.19 -1.25
CA PHE A 145 -12.17 -2.30 -2.01
C PHE A 145 -12.03 -0.96 -1.32
N ARG A 146 -10.93 -0.28 -1.63
CA ARG A 146 -10.64 1.07 -1.14
C ARG A 146 -10.16 1.93 -2.29
N VAL A 147 -10.69 3.14 -2.39
CA VAL A 147 -10.22 4.11 -3.39
C VAL A 147 -9.01 4.83 -2.84
N ASN A 148 -7.87 4.76 -3.53
CA ASN A 148 -6.65 5.48 -3.17
C ASN A 148 -6.46 6.69 -4.08
N CYS A 149 -6.24 7.86 -3.49
CA CYS A 149 -6.01 9.10 -4.22
C CYS A 149 -4.84 9.90 -3.63
N VAL A 150 -3.74 9.98 -4.36
CA VAL A 150 -2.65 10.92 -4.04
C VAL A 150 -3.12 12.34 -4.35
N LEU A 151 -3.10 13.22 -3.34
CA LEU A 151 -3.36 14.65 -3.48
C LEU A 151 -2.03 15.36 -3.77
N TYR A 152 -1.60 15.31 -5.03
CA TYR A 152 -0.27 15.75 -5.44
C TYR A 152 -0.19 17.27 -5.71
N LYS A 153 0.79 17.94 -5.10
CA LYS A 153 1.08 19.39 -5.28
C LYS A 153 -0.19 20.25 -5.22
N ASN A 154 -0.50 20.95 -6.32
CA ASN A 154 -1.67 21.80 -6.48
C ASN A 154 -2.87 20.97 -6.96
N TYR A 155 -3.26 19.98 -6.16
CA TYR A 155 -4.48 19.22 -6.45
C TYR A 155 -5.70 20.17 -6.43
N PRO A 156 -6.73 19.90 -7.25
CA PRO A 156 -7.89 20.79 -7.37
C PRO A 156 -8.79 20.62 -6.14
N ALA A 157 -8.55 21.38 -5.08
CA ALA A 157 -9.25 21.26 -3.80
C ALA A 157 -10.77 21.44 -3.93
N GLU A 158 -11.23 22.28 -4.85
CA GLU A 158 -12.64 22.46 -5.19
C GLU A 158 -13.32 21.18 -5.72
N GLN A 159 -12.53 20.22 -6.21
CA GLN A 159 -13.03 18.92 -6.68
C GLN A 159 -13.13 17.86 -5.58
N LEU A 160 -12.70 18.14 -4.33
CA LEU A 160 -12.84 17.20 -3.20
C LEU A 160 -14.29 16.72 -3.04
N VAL A 161 -15.25 17.64 -3.01
CA VAL A 161 -16.67 17.30 -2.82
C VAL A 161 -17.21 16.50 -4.01
N PRO A 162 -17.09 16.94 -5.28
CA PRO A 162 -17.46 16.12 -6.43
C PRO A 162 -16.83 14.72 -6.43
N TYR A 163 -15.54 14.63 -6.09
CA TYR A 163 -14.80 13.37 -6.04
C TYR A 163 -15.36 12.43 -4.95
N MET A 164 -15.61 12.93 -3.74
CA MET A 164 -16.22 12.12 -2.68
C MET A 164 -17.65 11.71 -3.03
N GLU A 165 -18.46 12.60 -3.63
CA GLU A 165 -19.82 12.28 -4.06
C GLU A 165 -19.88 11.25 -5.21
N ARG A 166 -18.83 11.14 -6.03
CA ARG A 166 -18.68 10.07 -7.04
C ARG A 166 -18.64 8.70 -6.35
N PHE A 167 -17.75 8.52 -5.37
CA PHE A 167 -17.54 7.21 -4.75
C PHE A 167 -18.53 6.89 -3.63
N ARG A 168 -19.13 7.89 -2.97
CA ARG A 168 -20.20 7.69 -1.97
C ARG A 168 -21.41 6.94 -2.52
N LYS A 169 -21.62 7.00 -3.84
CA LYS A 169 -22.69 6.26 -4.53
C LYS A 169 -22.42 4.76 -4.63
N LEU A 170 -21.18 4.33 -4.41
CA LEU A 170 -20.77 2.94 -4.47
C LEU A 170 -20.86 2.33 -3.07
N PRO A 171 -21.67 1.29 -2.85
CA PRO A 171 -21.79 0.64 -1.54
C PRO A 171 -20.43 0.11 -1.04
N GLY A 172 -20.14 0.35 0.23
CA GLY A 172 -18.91 -0.15 0.87
C GLY A 172 -17.63 0.58 0.48
N ALA A 173 -17.69 1.60 -0.37
CA ALA A 173 -16.52 2.40 -0.72
C ALA A 173 -15.98 3.16 0.50
N SER A 174 -14.66 3.23 0.60
CA SER A 174 -13.93 4.19 1.42
C SER A 174 -12.86 4.86 0.58
N ILE A 175 -12.43 6.06 0.99
CA ILE A 175 -11.39 6.81 0.29
C ILE A 175 -10.19 7.00 1.21
N GLN A 176 -9.02 6.58 0.76
CA GLN A 176 -7.75 6.94 1.35
C GLN A 176 -7.05 7.98 0.48
N PHE A 177 -7.09 9.23 0.94
CA PHE A 177 -6.23 10.28 0.43
C PHE A 177 -4.80 10.05 0.90
N ARG A 178 -3.82 10.32 0.04
CA ARG A 178 -2.41 10.17 0.36
C ARG A 178 -1.68 11.47 0.12
N PHE A 179 -0.84 11.85 1.08
CA PHE A 179 0.17 12.86 0.84
C PHE A 179 1.22 12.34 -0.13
N ASP A 180 1.92 13.26 -0.78
CA ASP A 180 3.11 12.91 -1.55
C ASP A 180 4.21 12.42 -0.59
N TYR A 181 4.43 11.11 -0.56
CA TYR A 181 5.41 10.49 0.31
C TYR A 181 6.83 11.01 0.01
N THR A 182 7.12 11.44 -1.23
CA THR A 182 8.44 12.03 -1.57
C THR A 182 8.69 13.37 -0.88
N ALA A 183 7.63 14.02 -0.39
CA ALA A 183 7.69 15.24 0.40
C ALA A 183 7.47 14.99 1.91
N THR A 184 7.29 13.75 2.35
CA THR A 184 7.08 13.43 3.78
C THR A 184 8.43 13.37 4.50
N THR A 185 8.50 14.03 5.66
CA THR A 185 9.66 14.01 6.55
C THR A 185 9.20 13.68 7.97
N PRO A 186 10.11 13.26 8.87
CA PRO A 186 9.75 13.05 10.28
C PRO A 186 9.07 14.27 10.93
N GLU A 187 9.48 15.47 10.56
CA GLU A 187 8.98 16.72 11.11
C GLU A 187 7.55 17.04 10.64
N ASN A 188 7.21 16.72 9.39
CA ASN A 188 5.89 17.02 8.83
C ASN A 188 4.89 15.86 8.95
N LEU A 189 5.35 14.68 9.39
CA LEU A 189 4.55 13.45 9.45
C LEU A 189 3.26 13.64 10.27
N TYR A 190 3.35 14.32 11.41
CA TYR A 190 2.21 14.59 12.30
C TYR A 190 1.79 16.06 12.34
N GLU A 191 2.39 16.90 11.49
CA GLU A 191 2.11 18.33 11.45
C GLU A 191 0.68 18.59 10.95
N GLU A 192 -0.06 19.43 11.68
CA GLU A 192 -1.47 19.74 11.40
C GLU A 192 -1.74 21.21 11.02
N GLU A 193 -0.99 22.15 11.57
CA GLU A 193 -1.26 23.59 11.49
C GLU A 193 -0.97 24.14 10.08
N GLY A 194 0.14 23.73 9.48
CA GLY A 194 0.58 24.07 8.13
C GLY A 194 0.06 23.13 7.04
N ASP A 195 -0.63 22.07 7.41
CA ASP A 195 -1.10 21.06 6.46
C ASP A 195 -2.37 21.51 5.72
N LYS A 196 -2.15 22.00 4.49
CA LYS A 196 -3.22 22.43 3.59
C LYS A 196 -4.21 21.32 3.24
N ILE A 197 -3.78 20.07 3.08
CA ILE A 197 -4.68 18.96 2.75
C ILE A 197 -5.59 18.66 3.92
N LEU A 198 -5.03 18.57 5.12
CA LEU A 198 -5.79 18.37 6.35
C LEU A 198 -6.81 19.50 6.55
N GLN A 199 -6.40 20.75 6.37
CA GLN A 199 -7.30 21.91 6.46
C GLN A 199 -8.43 21.85 5.43
N ASP A 200 -8.14 21.52 4.17
CA ASP A 200 -9.15 21.46 3.12
C ASP A 200 -10.14 20.30 3.36
N LEU A 201 -9.68 19.15 3.86
CA LEU A 201 -10.54 18.03 4.26
C LEU A 201 -11.42 18.38 5.48
N LYS A 202 -10.87 19.05 6.51
CA LYS A 202 -11.63 19.51 7.69
C LYS A 202 -12.77 20.47 7.34
N LYS A 203 -12.71 21.17 6.19
CA LYS A 203 -13.80 22.05 5.71
C LYS A 203 -14.98 21.29 5.11
N VAL A 204 -14.76 20.07 4.62
CA VAL A 204 -15.75 19.33 3.81
C VAL A 204 -16.21 18.01 4.44
N ALA A 205 -15.47 17.47 5.40
CA ALA A 205 -15.76 16.23 6.11
C ALA A 205 -15.56 16.39 7.62
N ARG A 206 -16.28 15.59 8.42
CA ARG A 206 -16.17 15.60 9.88
C ARG A 206 -14.91 14.85 10.29
N TYR A 207 -13.95 15.52 10.91
CA TYR A 207 -12.77 14.88 11.47
C TYR A 207 -13.13 14.00 12.68
N THR A 208 -12.64 12.77 12.71
CA THR A 208 -12.98 11.75 13.73
C THR A 208 -11.77 11.24 14.51
N GLY A 209 -10.55 11.52 14.08
CA GLY A 209 -9.36 11.20 14.89
C GLY A 209 -8.08 11.01 14.10
N LEU A 210 -7.04 10.61 14.82
CA LEU A 210 -5.69 10.39 14.33
C LEU A 210 -5.17 9.06 14.87
N ASP A 211 -4.62 8.23 13.99
CA ASP A 211 -3.72 7.14 14.37
C ASP A 211 -2.31 7.35 13.82
N GLY A 212 -1.36 6.59 14.34
CA GLY A 212 -0.03 6.56 13.76
C GLY A 212 0.97 5.71 14.52
N CYS A 213 2.13 5.55 13.89
CA CYS A 213 3.34 4.91 14.38
C CYS A 213 4.59 5.72 13.99
N ARG A 214 5.79 5.17 14.20
CA ARG A 214 7.04 5.88 13.86
C ARG A 214 7.13 6.34 12.40
N MET A 215 6.52 5.60 11.46
CA MET A 215 6.71 5.85 10.03
C MET A 215 5.50 6.44 9.29
N ARG A 216 4.30 6.36 9.86
CA ARG A 216 3.06 6.74 9.16
C ARG A 216 1.99 7.20 10.13
N CYS A 217 1.09 8.04 9.65
CA CYS A 217 -0.11 8.47 10.36
C CYS A 217 -1.34 8.42 9.44
N GLY A 218 -2.52 8.39 10.05
CA GLY A 218 -3.82 8.47 9.37
C GLY A 218 -4.74 9.45 10.07
N PHE A 219 -5.11 10.53 9.39
CA PHE A 219 -6.18 11.44 9.81
C PHE A 219 -7.52 10.90 9.30
N HIS A 220 -8.44 10.62 10.21
CA HIS A 220 -9.71 9.96 9.90
C HIS A 220 -10.86 10.96 9.84
N PHE A 221 -11.79 10.73 8.92
CA PHE A 221 -12.98 11.56 8.75
C PHE A 221 -14.20 10.70 8.41
N ASP A 222 -15.37 11.24 8.75
CA ASP A 222 -16.66 10.82 8.21
C ASP A 222 -17.16 11.85 7.18
N TYR A 223 -17.46 11.37 5.98
CA TYR A 223 -18.16 12.14 4.97
C TYR A 223 -19.51 11.52 4.67
N LYS A 224 -20.54 11.97 5.39
CA LYS A 224 -21.94 11.52 5.22
C LYS A 224 -22.06 9.99 5.33
N GLY A 225 -21.36 9.39 6.30
CA GLY A 225 -21.32 7.94 6.52
C GLY A 225 -20.30 7.17 5.70
N MET A 226 -19.54 7.82 4.81
CA MET A 226 -18.40 7.20 4.11
C MET A 226 -17.10 7.48 4.88
N GLU A 227 -16.34 6.43 5.16
CA GLU A 227 -15.03 6.54 5.80
C GLU A 227 -14.02 7.18 4.84
N LEU A 228 -13.32 8.20 5.34
CA LEU A 228 -12.15 8.77 4.69
C LEU A 228 -10.95 8.67 5.62
N THR A 229 -9.78 8.40 5.03
CA THR A 229 -8.51 8.57 5.73
C THR A 229 -7.56 9.38 4.88
N TYR A 230 -6.88 10.34 5.48
CA TYR A 230 -5.74 11.03 4.89
C TYR A 230 -4.45 10.51 5.52
N HIS A 231 -3.66 9.80 4.71
CA HIS A 231 -2.43 9.15 5.14
C HIS A 231 -1.18 9.93 4.74
N LYS A 232 -0.23 10.01 5.67
CA LYS A 232 1.17 10.37 5.42
C LYS A 232 2.05 9.19 5.82
N THR A 233 3.07 8.92 5.02
CA THR A 233 4.03 7.82 5.25
C THR A 233 5.41 8.29 4.80
N LEU A 234 6.44 7.98 5.58
CA LEU A 234 7.82 8.27 5.24
C LEU A 234 8.24 7.52 3.96
N PRO A 235 9.16 8.08 3.15
CA PRO A 235 9.60 7.47 1.89
C PRO A 235 10.59 6.31 2.07
N TYR A 236 10.66 5.73 3.26
CA TYR A 236 11.56 4.64 3.62
C TYR A 236 10.87 3.65 4.57
N SER A 237 11.37 2.42 4.59
CA SER A 237 10.82 1.30 5.36
C SER A 237 11.57 1.00 6.65
N THR A 238 12.81 1.46 6.76
CA THR A 238 13.70 1.17 7.89
C THR A 238 13.83 2.37 8.81
N ILE A 239 13.55 2.19 10.10
CA ILE A 239 13.78 3.19 11.15
C ILE A 239 14.96 2.73 12.01
N VAL A 240 16.00 3.56 12.11
CA VAL A 240 17.11 3.29 13.03
C VAL A 240 16.80 3.89 14.40
N GLU A 241 16.71 3.05 15.41
CA GLU A 241 16.36 3.49 16.78
C GLU A 241 17.19 2.71 17.82
N THR A 242 17.69 3.42 18.83
CA THR A 242 18.31 2.78 20.01
C THR A 242 17.26 2.51 21.05
N ASP A 243 17.09 1.22 21.36
CA ASP A 243 16.22 0.77 22.43
C ASP A 243 16.73 1.32 23.77
N PRO A 244 15.94 2.14 24.49
CA PRO A 244 16.41 2.78 25.71
C PRO A 244 16.59 1.81 26.88
N VAL A 245 16.01 0.61 26.81
CA VAL A 245 16.09 -0.41 27.86
C VAL A 245 17.29 -1.32 27.63
N SER A 246 17.46 -1.85 26.42
CA SER A 246 18.56 -2.77 26.11
C SER A 246 19.85 -2.06 25.65
N GLY A 247 19.76 -0.79 25.25
CA GLY A 247 20.87 -0.03 24.66
C GLY A 247 21.24 -0.48 23.24
N VAL A 248 20.51 -1.45 22.66
CA VAL A 248 20.76 -1.96 21.31
C VAL A 248 20.15 -1.03 20.29
N THR A 249 20.94 -0.62 19.30
CA THR A 249 20.43 0.04 18.09
C THR A 249 19.91 -1.01 17.11
N TYR A 250 18.68 -0.85 16.65
CA TYR A 250 18.02 -1.74 15.69
C TYR A 250 17.74 -1.04 14.37
N ASP A 251 17.78 -1.82 13.30
CA ASP A 251 17.14 -1.50 12.02
C ASP A 251 15.68 -2.02 12.10
N ILE A 252 14.73 -1.13 12.41
CA ILE A 252 13.30 -1.49 12.58
C ILE A 252 12.62 -1.50 11.21
N LEU A 253 12.19 -2.68 10.75
CA LEU A 253 11.58 -2.88 9.44
C LEU A 253 10.06 -2.85 9.51
N TYR A 254 9.46 -2.01 8.66
CA TYR A 254 8.00 -1.95 8.51
C TYR A 254 7.49 -2.56 7.21
N ASP A 255 8.23 -2.40 6.12
CA ASP A 255 7.94 -3.01 4.82
C ASP A 255 9.23 -3.64 4.24
N ILE A 256 9.10 -4.84 3.66
CA ILE A 256 10.12 -5.55 2.88
C ILE A 256 9.67 -5.55 1.44
N LEU A 257 10.59 -5.37 0.50
CA LEU A 257 10.27 -5.31 -0.93
C LEU A 257 10.79 -6.56 -1.64
N ILE A 258 9.92 -7.28 -2.34
CA ILE A 258 10.32 -8.31 -3.30
C ILE A 258 10.26 -7.67 -4.69
N LYS A 259 11.43 -7.54 -5.32
CA LYS A 259 11.58 -6.94 -6.66
C LYS A 259 11.16 -7.93 -7.75
N GLN A 260 10.97 -7.44 -8.97
CA GLN A 260 10.50 -8.27 -10.10
C GLN A 260 11.46 -9.42 -10.48
N ASN A 261 12.73 -9.34 -10.09
CA ASN A 261 13.72 -10.41 -10.27
C ASN A 261 13.80 -11.38 -9.08
N GLY A 262 12.97 -11.17 -8.05
CA GLY A 262 12.91 -11.93 -6.80
C GLY A 262 13.86 -11.44 -5.71
N ASP A 263 14.68 -10.41 -5.94
CA ASP A 263 15.56 -9.87 -4.90
C ASP A 263 14.72 -9.28 -3.75
N ILE A 264 15.23 -9.42 -2.53
CA ILE A 264 14.56 -8.98 -1.30
C ILE A 264 15.31 -7.78 -0.73
N HIS A 265 14.61 -6.68 -0.53
CA HIS A 265 15.16 -5.40 -0.10
C HIS A 265 14.51 -4.96 1.20
N SER A 266 15.31 -4.38 2.10
CA SER A 266 14.82 -3.83 3.37
C SER A 266 14.29 -2.40 3.23
N ASP A 267 14.63 -1.71 2.15
CA ASP A 267 14.22 -0.32 1.93
C ASP A 267 14.03 0.04 0.44
N TRP A 268 13.41 1.19 0.21
CA TRP A 268 13.08 1.75 -1.11
C TRP A 268 14.29 2.37 -1.82
N ASP A 269 15.40 2.59 -1.10
CA ASP A 269 16.65 3.12 -1.65
C ASP A 269 17.50 2.07 -2.37
N GLY A 270 17.02 0.82 -2.44
CA GLY A 270 17.73 -0.28 -3.07
C GLY A 270 18.56 -1.13 -2.11
N THR A 271 18.54 -0.86 -0.79
CA THR A 271 19.28 -1.65 0.21
C THR A 271 18.78 -3.10 0.24
N PRO A 272 19.64 -4.10 -0.09
CA PRO A 272 19.27 -5.51 0.01
C PRO A 272 19.01 -5.93 1.47
N LEU A 273 18.02 -6.80 1.68
CA LEU A 273 17.76 -7.40 2.98
C LEU A 273 18.79 -8.51 3.24
N ASP A 274 19.41 -8.48 4.42
CA ASP A 274 20.18 -9.62 4.92
C ASP A 274 19.21 -10.65 5.51
N VAL A 275 18.80 -11.62 4.69
CA VAL A 275 17.75 -12.58 5.02
C VAL A 275 18.13 -13.46 6.21
N ASP A 276 19.39 -13.90 6.32
CA ASP A 276 19.86 -14.80 7.39
C ASP A 276 19.84 -14.12 8.77
N ALA A 277 19.97 -12.81 8.80
CA ALA A 277 19.76 -12.06 10.03
C ALA A 277 18.30 -11.67 10.26
N TYR A 278 17.50 -11.48 9.20
CA TYR A 278 16.06 -11.29 9.36
C TYR A 278 15.37 -12.53 9.91
N GLU A 279 15.89 -13.74 9.65
CA GLU A 279 15.46 -14.96 10.35
C GLU A 279 15.58 -14.88 11.89
N LYS A 280 16.46 -13.99 12.38
CA LYS A 280 16.73 -13.77 13.81
C LYS A 280 16.13 -12.45 14.29
N VAL A 281 15.16 -11.90 13.55
CA VAL A 281 14.51 -10.62 13.86
C VAL A 281 13.90 -10.64 15.25
N VAL A 282 14.05 -9.52 15.96
CA VAL A 282 13.35 -9.30 17.23
C VAL A 282 11.95 -8.76 16.94
N PHE A 283 10.95 -9.34 17.59
CA PHE A 283 9.57 -8.85 17.49
C PHE A 283 9.26 -7.84 18.61
N GLU A 284 8.53 -6.78 18.26
CA GLU A 284 7.93 -5.83 19.22
C GLU A 284 6.42 -5.68 18.95
N PRO A 285 5.60 -5.29 19.94
CA PRO A 285 4.20 -4.99 19.69
C PRO A 285 4.03 -3.95 18.57
N TYR A 286 2.99 -4.10 17.75
CA TYR A 286 2.74 -3.11 16.70
C TYR A 286 2.45 -1.74 17.34
N ASP A 287 3.24 -0.73 16.97
CA ASP A 287 3.19 0.61 17.54
C ASP A 287 2.14 1.53 16.88
N LEU A 288 1.47 1.06 15.82
CA LEU A 288 0.32 1.75 15.23
C LEU A 288 -0.84 1.79 16.22
N ARG A 289 -1.20 3.01 16.65
CA ARG A 289 -2.25 3.23 17.65
C ARG A 289 -3.02 4.51 17.38
N TRP A 290 -4.25 4.55 17.88
CA TRP A 290 -5.02 5.79 17.94
C TRP A 290 -4.35 6.76 18.91
N LEU A 291 -4.01 7.94 18.42
CA LEU A 291 -3.47 9.06 19.19
C LEU A 291 -4.60 10.00 19.64
N ALA A 292 -5.65 10.13 18.82
CA ALA A 292 -6.84 10.88 19.14
C ALA A 292 -8.09 10.20 18.55
N ARG A 293 -9.17 10.11 19.31
CA ARG A 293 -10.51 9.72 18.82
C ARG A 293 -11.51 10.78 19.23
N ILE A 294 -12.26 11.28 18.27
CA ILE A 294 -13.27 12.31 18.44
C ILE A 294 -14.62 11.65 18.19
N ALA A 295 -15.48 11.65 19.22
CA ALA A 295 -16.82 11.08 19.15
C ALA A 295 -17.73 11.87 18.19
#